data_AF-A0A286GXX4-F1
#
_entry.id   AF-A0A286GXX4-F1
#
_cell.length_a   1.000
_cell.length_b   1.000
_cell.length_c   1.000
_cell.angle_alpha   90.00
_cell.angle_beta   90.00
_cell.angle_gamma   90.00
#
_symmetry.space_group_name_H-M   'P 1'
#
loop_
_entity.id
_entity.type
_entity.pdbx_description
1 polymer ?
#
loop_
_entity_poly.entity_id
_entity_poly.type
_entity_poly.pdbx_seq_one_letter_code
_entity_poly.pdbx_strand_id
1 'polypeptide(L)' 'MRQRRATQIGPSHRPCGVCGSVNVVAMESRAVRTGAARLNPLFDAAPRTHDLCRDCGAKHRTENGLRI' A
#
# COMPACT_ATOMS: atom_id res chain seq x y z
N MET A 1 -11.75 -5.07 14.09
CA MET A 1 -11.02 -4.11 13.23
C MET A 1 -9.80 -4.83 12.63
N ARG A 2 -9.66 -4.93 11.31
CA ARG A 2 -8.46 -5.57 10.69
C ARG A 2 -7.33 -4.53 10.65
N GLN A 3 -6.43 -4.56 11.63
CA GLN A 3 -5.27 -3.67 11.64
C GLN A 3 -4.32 -4.02 10.49
N ARG A 4 -3.93 -3.01 9.72
CA ARG A 4 -2.91 -3.10 8.66
C ARG A 4 -1.83 -2.08 8.94
N ARG A 5 -0.57 -2.48 8.76
CA ARG A 5 0.58 -1.58 8.82
C ARG A 5 0.92 -1.14 7.42
N ALA A 6 0.93 0.16 7.18
CA ALA A 6 1.39 0.75 5.92
C ALA A 6 2.83 1.27 6.10
N THR A 7 3.68 0.96 5.14
CA THR A 7 5.10 1.36 5.14
C THR A 7 5.45 1.92 3.78
N GLN A 8 6.19 3.02 3.75
CA GLN A 8 6.72 3.56 2.50
C GLN A 8 7.85 2.67 2.00
N ILE A 9 7.78 2.25 0.74
CA ILE A 9 8.80 1.38 0.11
C ILE A 9 9.65 2.13 -0.91
N GLY A 10 9.22 3.32 -1.36
CA GLY A 10 10.02 4.16 -2.25
C GLY A 10 9.20 5.26 -2.94
N PRO A 11 9.83 6.05 -3.82
CA PRO A 11 9.11 6.93 -4.73
C PRO A 11 8.35 6.10 -5.79
N SER A 12 7.22 6.61 -6.26
CA SER A 12 6.53 6.04 -7.43
C SER A 12 7.06 6.68 -8.70
N HIS A 13 7.28 5.87 -9.74
CA HIS A 13 7.72 6.34 -11.05
C HIS A 13 6.59 6.97 -11.88
N ARG A 14 5.34 6.94 -11.40
CA ARG A 14 4.20 7.50 -12.13
C ARG A 14 3.66 8.76 -11.44
N PRO A 15 3.38 9.84 -12.18
CA PRO A 15 2.74 11.03 -11.62
C PRO A 15 1.33 10.68 -11.13
N CYS A 16 0.76 11.50 -10.27
CA CYS A 16 -0.58 11.33 -9.76
C CYS A 16 -1.60 11.39 -10.91
N GLY A 17 -2.47 10.39 -11.01
CA GLY A 17 -3.53 10.37 -12.03
C GLY A 17 -4.66 11.38 -11.78
N VAL A 18 -4.64 12.08 -10.65
CA VAL A 18 -5.67 13.05 -10.24
C VAL A 18 -5.17 14.48 -10.37
N CYS A 19 -4.08 14.83 -9.68
CA CYS A 19 -3.53 16.20 -9.70
C CYS A 19 -2.29 16.40 -10.59
N GLY A 20 -1.77 15.33 -11.20
CA GLY A 20 -0.56 15.40 -12.04
C GLY A 20 0.78 15.53 -11.29
N SER A 21 0.78 15.68 -9.97
CA SER A 21 2.02 15.80 -9.19
C SER A 21 2.93 14.58 -9.30
N VAL A 22 4.24 14.80 -9.32
CA VAL A 22 5.28 13.76 -9.24
C VAL A 22 5.61 13.33 -7.81
N ASN A 23 5.09 14.03 -6.79
CA ASN A 23 5.29 13.71 -5.37
C ASN A 23 4.39 12.54 -4.94
N VAL A 24 4.65 11.37 -5.53
CA VAL A 24 3.91 10.13 -5.31
C VAL A 24 4.86 9.11 -4.71
N VAL A 25 4.44 8.48 -3.62
CA VAL A 25 5.21 7.43 -2.95
C VAL A 25 4.51 6.09 -3.07
N ALA A 26 5.31 5.05 -3.32
CA ALA A 26 4.86 3.68 -3.26
C ALA A 26 4.81 3.23 -1.80
N MET A 27 3.68 2.66 -1.41
CA MET A 27 3.36 2.21 -0.06
C MET A 27 2.99 0.72 -0.09
N GLU A 28 3.54 -0.04 0.84
CA GLU A 28 3.17 -1.44 1.07
C GLU A 28 2.29 -1.53 2.32
N SER A 29 1.19 -2.27 2.24
CA SER A 29 0.26 -2.50 3.34
C SER A 29 0.17 -3.99 3.68
N ARG A 30 0.68 -4.36 4.86
CA ARG A 30 0.62 -5.73 5.39
C ARG A 30 -0.43 -5.86 6.48
N ALA A 31 -1.09 -7.02 6.55
CA ALA A 31 -1.95 -7.34 7.69
C ALA A 31 -1.09 -7.50 8.94
N VAL A 32 -1.45 -6.82 10.03
CA VAL A 32 -0.78 -7.04 11.32
C VAL A 32 -1.31 -8.35 11.88
N ARG A 33 -0.40 -9.27 12.27
CA ARG A 33 -0.80 -10.53 12.91
C ARG A 33 -1.29 -10.23 14.34
N THR A 34 -2.60 -10.09 14.50
CA THR A 34 -3.25 -9.91 15.81
C THR A 34 -4.19 -11.08 16.12
N GLY A 35 -4.30 -11.45 17.41
CA GLY A 35 -5.30 -12.42 17.90
C GLY A 35 -5.30 -13.74 17.13
N ALA A 36 -6.41 -14.03 16.44
CA ALA A 36 -6.62 -15.27 15.67
C ALA A 36 -5.59 -15.56 14.56
N ALA A 37 -4.83 -14.56 14.10
CA ALA A 37 -3.69 -14.79 13.20
C ALA A 37 -2.52 -15.54 13.86
N ARG A 38 -2.49 -15.64 15.20
CA ARG A 38 -1.62 -16.56 15.94
C ARG A 38 -2.17 -17.99 15.98
N LEU A 39 -3.49 -18.17 15.88
CA LEU A 39 -4.15 -19.48 15.89
C LEU A 39 -4.03 -20.20 14.54
N ASN A 40 -3.90 -19.44 13.45
CA ASN A 40 -3.57 -20.00 12.13
C ASN A 40 -2.17 -19.51 11.70
N PRO A 41 -1.10 -20.26 12.01
CA PRO A 41 0.25 -19.89 11.63
C PRO A 41 0.46 -19.81 10.10
N LEU A 42 -0.39 -20.47 9.31
CA LEU A 42 -0.38 -20.42 7.84
C LEU A 42 -1.13 -19.23 7.25
N PHE A 43 -1.80 -18.42 8.08
CA PHE A 43 -2.44 -17.20 7.59
C PHE A 43 -1.40 -16.13 7.29
N ASP A 44 -0.96 -16.10 6.03
CA ASP A 44 -0.11 -15.05 5.45
C ASP A 44 -0.89 -14.28 4.38
N ALA A 45 -1.52 -13.18 4.79
CA ALA A 45 -2.24 -12.33 3.85
C ALA A 45 -1.24 -11.53 3.02
N ALA A 46 -1.21 -11.80 1.72
CA ALA A 46 -0.30 -11.15 0.79
C ALA A 46 -0.26 -9.61 0.97
N PRO A 47 0.94 -9.00 0.94
CA PRO A 47 1.10 -7.55 1.00
C PRO A 47 0.33 -6.90 -0.15
N ARG A 48 -0.21 -5.71 0.10
CA ARG A 48 -0.85 -4.89 -0.95
C ARG A 48 -0.03 -3.64 -1.19
N THR A 49 0.33 -3.40 -2.45
CA THR A 49 1.00 -2.18 -2.86
C THR A 49 -0.02 -1.13 -3.31
N HIS A 50 0.29 0.14 -3.05
CA HIS A 50 -0.47 1.27 -3.56
C HIS A 50 0.41 2.50 -3.67
N ASP A 51 0.08 3.38 -4.60
CA ASP A 51 0.64 4.71 -4.72
C ASP A 51 -0.16 5.69 -3.87
N LEU A 52 0.53 6.59 -3.17
CA LEU A 52 -0.05 7.69 -2.43
C LEU A 52 0.57 9.01 -2.90
N CYS A 53 -0.25 9.92 -3.43
CA CYS A 53 0.17 11.28 -3.70
C CYS A 53 0.26 12.06 -2.38
N ARG A 54 1.44 12.63 -2.09
CA ARG A 54 1.67 13.44 -0.89
C ARG A 54 1.07 14.83 -0.97
N ASP A 55 0.77 15.32 -2.17
CA ASP A 55 0.22 16.67 -2.36
C ASP A 55 -1.31 16.69 -2.30
N CYS A 56 -2.00 15.77 -3.00
CA CYS A 56 -3.47 15.73 -3.02
C CYS A 56 -4.09 14.58 -2.21
N GLY A 57 -3.29 13.67 -1.66
CA GLY A 57 -3.78 12.52 -0.89
C GLY A 57 -4.40 11.39 -1.71
N ALA A 58 -4.44 11.52 -3.05
CA ALA A 58 -4.99 10.48 -3.92
C ALA A 58 -4.25 9.15 -3.75
N LYS A 59 -5.02 8.06 -3.68
CA LYS A 59 -4.53 6.70 -3.47
C LYS A 59 -4.92 5.81 -4.63
N HIS A 60 -3.94 5.18 -5.27
CA HIS A 60 -4.17 4.23 -6.36
C HIS A 60 -3.59 2.87 -6.00
N ARG A 61 -4.35 1.80 -6.22
CA ARG A 61 -3.85 0.45 -5.98
C ARG A 61 -2.80 0.11 -7.04
N THR A 62 -1.75 -0.57 -6.61
CA THR A 62 -0.74 -1.12 -7.53
C THR A 62 -0.61 -2.62 -7.32
N GLU A 63 -0.33 -3.33 -8.39
CA GLU A 63 -0.05 -4.76 -8.43
C GLU A 63 1.22 -4.95 -9.27
N ASN A 64 2.25 -5.59 -8.71
CA ASN A 64 3.56 -5.76 -9.35
C ASN A 64 4.21 -4.45 -9.85
N GLY A 65 4.00 -3.33 -9.15
CA GLY A 65 4.53 -2.01 -9.54
C GLY A 65 3.74 -1.32 -10.66
N LEU A 66 2.66 -1.92 -11.15
CA LEU A 66 1.74 -1.33 -12.11
C LEU A 66 0.45 -0.88 -11.40
N ARG A 67 -0.09 0.28 -11.77
CA ARG A 67 -1.41 0.70 -11.29
C ARG A 67 -2.50 -0.17 -11.90
N ILE A 68 -3.44 -0.58 -11.07
CA ILE A 68 -4.65 -1.33 -11.45
C ILE A 68 -5.91 -0.52 -11.12
#